data_AF-A0A2P5AT49-F1
#
_entry.id   AF-A0A2P5AT49-F1
#
_cell.length_a   1.000
_cell.length_b   1.000
_cell.length_c   1.000
_cell.angle_alpha   90.00
_cell.angle_beta   90.00
_cell.angle_gamma   90.00
#
_symmetry.space_group_name_H-M   'P 1'
#
loop_
_entity.id
_entity.type
_entity.pdbx_description
1 polymer ?
#
loop_
_entity_poly.entity_id
_entity_poly.type
_entity_poly.pdbx_seq_one_letter_code
_entity_poly.pdbx_strand_id
1 'polypeptide(L)'
;MSKKFNRVQLNIFKCDGIAIGLCILRQLADMLSRIMFVNTFVAISRGEADYDQVLIKHPEFVLATLFPPKDDIGYDLNATFIKNVATRRFEFKSLAIKAIDTSMIGEEQ
;
A
#
# COMPACT_ATOMS: atom_id res chain seq x y z
N MET A 1 12.01 -17.68 17.40
CA MET A 1 10.57 -17.64 17.10
C MET A 1 10.39 -16.90 15.78
N SER A 2 9.99 -17.57 14.69
CA SER A 2 9.89 -16.94 13.35
C SER A 2 8.69 -15.99 13.31
N LYS A 3 8.91 -14.70 13.06
CA LYS A 3 7.84 -13.70 12.87
C LYS A 3 7.28 -13.85 11.45
N LYS A 4 5.97 -14.01 11.31
CA LYS A 4 5.30 -14.01 10.01
C LYS A 4 5.13 -12.57 9.53
N PHE A 5 5.71 -12.25 8.38
CA PHE A 5 5.79 -10.88 7.87
C PHE A 5 4.61 -10.47 6.98
N ASN A 6 3.93 -11.45 6.36
CA ASN A 6 2.76 -11.22 5.51
C ASN A 6 1.62 -12.15 5.93
N ARG A 7 0.42 -11.59 6.08
CA ARG A 7 -0.81 -12.37 6.27
C ARG A 7 -1.83 -11.97 5.20
N VAL A 8 -2.40 -12.98 4.56
CA VAL A 8 -3.53 -12.86 3.63
C VAL A 8 -4.74 -13.46 4.31
N GLN A 9 -5.88 -12.77 4.26
CA GLN A 9 -7.16 -13.26 4.77
C GLN A 9 -8.19 -13.23 3.65
N LEU A 10 -8.81 -14.38 3.36
CA LEU A 10 -9.92 -14.51 2.45
C LEU A 10 -11.23 -14.53 3.27
N ASN A 11 -12.17 -13.66 2.92
CA ASN A 11 -13.50 -13.63 3.50
C ASN A 11 -14.52 -13.80 2.39
N ILE A 12 -15.39 -14.81 2.53
CA ILE A 12 -16.49 -15.08 1.61
C ILE A 12 -17.79 -14.74 2.36
N PHE A 13 -18.59 -13.84 1.80
CA PHE A 13 -19.86 -13.43 2.38
C PHE A 13 -21.00 -14.33 1.91
N LYS A 14 -22.12 -14.33 2.64
CA LYS A 14 -23.32 -15.11 2.28
C LYS A 14 -23.93 -14.72 0.92
N CYS A 15 -23.61 -13.53 0.42
CA CYS A 15 -24.01 -13.04 -0.90
C CYS A 15 -22.98 -13.39 -2.00
N ASP A 16 -22.10 -14.36 -1.74
CA ASP A 16 -20.99 -14.77 -2.61
C ASP A 16 -19.95 -13.68 -2.91
N GLY A 17 -20.07 -12.51 -2.27
CA GLY A 17 -19.04 -11.48 -2.31
C GLY A 17 -17.74 -11.96 -1.65
N ILE A 18 -16.61 -11.50 -2.17
CA ILE A 18 -15.27 -11.85 -1.64
C ILE A 18 -14.56 -10.57 -1.19
N ALA A 19 -13.99 -10.59 0.02
CA ALA A 19 -13.04 -9.58 0.48
C ALA A 19 -11.69 -10.22 0.84
N ILE A 20 -10.62 -9.67 0.27
CA ILE A 20 -9.24 -10.09 0.54
C ILE A 20 -8.57 -9.02 1.41
N GLY A 21 -8.20 -9.39 2.63
CA GLY A 21 -7.44 -8.55 3.54
C GLY A 21 -5.95 -8.86 3.46
N LEU A 22 -5.12 -7.81 3.42
CA LEU A 22 -3.67 -7.91 3.41
C LEU A 22 -3.08 -7.17 4.61
N CYS A 23 -2.29 -7.89 5.41
CA CYS A 23 -1.54 -7.30 6.51
C CYS A 23 -0.04 -7.41 6.20
N ILE A 24 0.55 -6.26 5.89
CA ILE A 24 1.98 -6.10 5.61
C ILE A 24 2.56 -5.14 6.66
N LEU A 25 3.65 -5.54 7.32
CA LEU A 25 4.33 -4.67 8.29
C LEU A 25 4.85 -3.41 7.59
N ARG A 26 4.50 -2.24 8.12
CA ARG A 26 4.98 -0.93 7.62
C ARG A 26 6.50 -0.80 7.62
N GLN A 27 7.19 -1.51 8.52
CA GLN A 27 8.64 -1.56 8.57
C GLN A 27 9.28 -2.22 7.33
N LEU A 28 8.54 -3.05 6.60
CA LEU A 28 9.08 -3.84 5.49
C LEU A 28 8.71 -3.31 4.12
N ALA A 29 7.66 -2.49 4.02
CA ALA A 29 7.13 -2.06 2.73
C ALA A 29 6.38 -0.74 2.88
N ASP A 30 6.73 0.19 1.99
CA ASP A 30 5.96 1.39 1.73
C ASP A 30 4.66 1.07 0.96
N MET A 31 3.89 2.10 0.63
CA MET A 31 2.63 1.91 -0.09
C MET A 31 2.84 1.36 -1.50
N LEU A 32 3.90 1.79 -2.20
CA LEU A 32 4.18 1.36 -3.57
C LEU A 32 4.57 -0.12 -3.65
N SER A 33 5.43 -0.56 -2.74
CA SER A 33 5.85 -1.96 -2.63
C SER A 33 4.67 -2.89 -2.30
N ARG A 34 3.73 -2.41 -1.46
CA ARG A 34 2.47 -3.13 -1.19
C ARG A 34 1.61 -3.25 -2.44
N ILE A 35 1.42 -2.17 -3.20
CA ILE A 35 0.66 -2.19 -4.46
C ILE A 35 1.31 -3.16 -5.46
N MET A 36 2.64 -3.12 -5.58
CA MET A 36 3.36 -4.03 -6.47
C MET A 36 3.16 -5.50 -6.10
N PHE A 37 3.18 -5.82 -4.80
CA PHE A 37 2.85 -7.15 -4.31
C PHE A 37 1.43 -7.57 -4.70
N VAL A 38 0.43 -6.70 -4.50
CA VAL A 38 -0.97 -7.00 -4.88
C VAL A 38 -1.11 -7.24 -6.37
N ASN A 39 -0.52 -6.39 -7.19
CA ASN A 39 -0.59 -6.52 -8.65
C ASN A 39 0.04 -7.84 -9.11
N THR A 40 1.20 -8.19 -8.55
CA THR A 40 1.89 -9.46 -8.82
C THR A 40 1.05 -10.64 -8.38
N PHE A 41 0.48 -10.59 -7.17
CA PHE A 41 -0.38 -11.64 -6.63
C PHE A 41 -1.62 -11.87 -7.52
N VAL A 42 -2.24 -10.79 -8.02
CA VAL A 42 -3.39 -10.86 -8.92
C VAL A 42 -3.00 -11.44 -10.28
N ALA A 43 -1.90 -10.98 -10.89
CA ALA A 43 -1.43 -11.49 -12.18
C ALA A 43 -1.13 -13.00 -12.13
N ILE A 44 -0.41 -13.44 -11.10
CA ILE A 44 -0.14 -14.87 -10.88
C ILE A 44 -1.44 -15.66 -10.69
N SER A 45 -2.38 -15.14 -9.90
CA SER A 45 -3.66 -15.81 -9.64
C SER A 45 -4.52 -15.96 -10.89
N ARG A 46 -4.34 -15.09 -11.90
CA ARG A 46 -5.04 -15.17 -13.19
C ARG A 46 -4.36 -16.08 -14.21
N GLY A 47 -3.21 -16.66 -13.89
CA GLY A 47 -2.41 -17.43 -14.84
C GLY A 47 -1.75 -16.57 -15.91
N GLU A 48 -1.69 -15.24 -15.71
CA GLU A 48 -1.00 -14.31 -16.60
C GLU A 48 0.53 -14.36 -16.40
N ALA A 49 1.02 -15.17 -15.45
CA ALA A 49 2.43 -15.30 -15.14
C ALA A 49 3.18 -16.15 -16.18
N ASP A 50 3.19 -15.70 -17.42
CA ASP A 50 4.37 -15.92 -18.26
C ASP A 50 5.34 -14.79 -17.89
N TYR A 51 6.39 -15.14 -17.14
CA TYR A 51 7.34 -14.18 -16.56
C TYR A 51 8.01 -13.29 -17.62
N ASP A 52 7.97 -13.70 -18.90
CA ASP A 52 8.45 -12.95 -20.06
C ASP A 52 7.41 -12.00 -20.70
N GLN A 53 6.10 -12.21 -20.48
CA GLN A 53 5.04 -11.49 -21.19
C GLN A 53 4.29 -10.47 -20.34
N VAL A 54 4.21 -10.68 -19.03
CA VAL A 54 3.71 -9.66 -18.11
C VAL A 54 4.89 -8.92 -17.53
N LEU A 55 4.87 -7.59 -17.65
CA LEU A 55 5.85 -6.66 -17.09
C LEU A 55 5.81 -6.64 -15.54
N ILE A 56 5.87 -7.80 -14.89
CA ILE A 56 5.98 -7.95 -13.45
C ILE A 56 7.43 -7.56 -13.10
N LYS A 57 7.65 -6.28 -12.85
CA LYS A 57 8.95 -5.81 -12.36
C LYS A 57 9.28 -6.56 -11.07
N HIS A 58 10.45 -7.17 -11.02
CA HIS A 58 10.92 -7.84 -9.82
C HIS A 58 11.19 -6.82 -8.71
N PRO A 59 10.85 -7.15 -7.45
CA PRO A 59 11.24 -6.31 -6.32
C PRO A 59 12.76 -6.28 -6.18
N GLU A 60 13.29 -5.08 -6.01
CA GLU A 60 14.69 -4.87 -5.68
C GLU A 60 14.86 -4.77 -4.16
N PHE A 61 15.74 -5.59 -3.61
CA PHE A 61 16.05 -5.59 -2.18
C PHE A 61 17.39 -4.88 -1.91
N VAL A 62 17.49 -3.63 -2.37
CA VAL A 62 18.73 -2.82 -2.33
C VAL A 62 18.77 -1.83 -1.16
N LEU A 63 17.91 -2.02 -0.16
CA LEU A 63 17.70 -1.06 0.93
C LEU A 63 19.00 -0.73 1.67
N ALA A 64 19.83 -1.73 2.01
CA ALA A 64 21.10 -1.51 2.71
C ALA A 64 22.15 -0.78 1.86
N THR A 65 22.04 -0.85 0.53
CA THR A 65 22.89 -0.13 -0.41
C THR A 65 22.45 1.33 -0.55
N LEU A 66 21.14 1.57 -0.67
CA LEU A 66 20.56 2.91 -0.79
C LEU A 66 20.60 3.68 0.54
N PHE A 67 20.42 2.97 1.65
CA PHE A 67 20.39 3.51 3.00
C PHE A 67 21.30 2.69 3.92
N PRO A 68 22.63 2.97 3.90
CA PRO A 68 23.57 2.31 4.77
C PRO A 68 23.14 2.43 6.25
N PRO A 69 23.29 1.37 7.05
CA PRO A 69 23.00 1.42 8.48
C PRO A 69 23.79 2.56 9.13
N LYS A 70 23.10 3.40 9.92
CA LYS A 70 23.72 4.42 10.76
C LYS A 70 23.45 4.05 12.21
N ASP A 71 24.36 4.43 13.11
CA ASP A 71 24.12 4.33 14.54
C ASP A 71 22.87 5.16 14.89
N ASP A 72 21.93 4.50 15.56
CA ASP A 72 20.50 4.84 15.63
C ASP A 72 20.27 6.23 16.27
N ILE A 73 19.78 7.20 15.49
CA ILE A 73 19.37 8.51 16.00
C ILE A 73 17.86 8.48 16.23
N GLY A 74 17.45 7.94 17.39
CA GLY A 74 16.21 8.33 18.06
C GLY A 74 14.88 7.95 17.40
N TYR A 75 14.78 6.80 16.72
CA TYR A 75 13.47 6.32 16.26
C TYR A 75 12.64 5.76 17.43
N ASP A 76 11.60 6.47 17.85
CA ASP A 76 10.64 5.96 18.83
C ASP A 76 9.75 4.87 18.22
N LEU A 77 10.06 3.62 18.58
CA LEU A 77 9.28 2.43 18.22
C LEU A 77 7.89 2.40 18.87
N ASN A 78 7.60 3.30 19.83
CA ASN A 78 6.35 3.32 20.58
C ASN A 78 5.29 4.24 19.98
N ALA A 79 5.37 4.61 18.70
CA ALA A 79 4.35 5.41 18.03
C ALA A 79 2.94 4.91 18.37
N THR A 80 2.24 5.69 19.20
CA THR A 80 0.97 5.27 19.80
C THR A 80 -0.09 5.16 18.72
N PHE A 81 -0.61 3.95 18.52
CA PHE A 81 -1.78 3.76 17.66
C PHE A 81 -2.99 4.37 18.34
N ILE A 82 -3.59 5.39 17.73
CA ILE A 82 -4.87 5.93 18.18
C ILE A 82 -5.92 4.85 17.98
N LYS A 83 -6.52 4.40 19.08
CA LYS A 83 -7.61 3.42 19.07
C LYS A 83 -8.95 4.15 19.02
N ASN A 84 -10.01 3.44 18.60
CA ASN A 84 -11.38 3.97 18.54
C ASN A 84 -11.58 5.16 17.60
N VAL A 85 -10.83 5.19 16.50
CA VAL A 85 -11.03 6.19 15.43
C VAL A 85 -12.11 5.68 14.47
N ALA A 86 -13.15 6.48 14.26
CA ALA A 86 -14.12 6.22 13.21
C ALA A 86 -13.52 6.61 11.85
N THR A 87 -13.60 5.70 10.87
CA THR A 87 -13.20 5.98 9.49
C THR A 87 -14.43 6.24 8.63
N ARG A 88 -14.33 7.22 7.72
CA ARG A 88 -15.38 7.53 6.73
C ARG A 88 -14.74 7.71 5.36
N ARG A 89 -15.39 7.17 4.33
CA ARG A 89 -15.00 7.39 2.93
C ARG A 89 -15.68 8.65 2.42
N PHE A 90 -14.89 9.64 2.02
CA PHE A 90 -15.37 10.81 1.29
C PHE A 90 -15.01 10.65 -0.18
N GLU A 91 -15.97 10.89 -1.06
CA GLU A 91 -15.78 10.77 -2.50
C GLU A 91 -15.71 12.16 -3.12
N PHE A 92 -14.58 12.49 -3.71
CA PHE A 92 -14.36 13.74 -4.43
C PHE A 92 -14.56 13.48 -5.92
N LYS A 93 -15.62 14.05 -6.48
CA LYS A 93 -15.90 13.94 -7.92
C LYS A 93 -14.92 14.80 -8.71
N SER A 94 -14.70 14.44 -9.98
CA SER A 94 -13.83 15.15 -10.92
C SER A 94 -14.09 16.67 -10.96
N LEU A 95 -15.36 17.10 -10.95
CA LEU A 95 -15.72 18.52 -10.93
C LEU A 95 -15.27 19.25 -9.65
N ALA A 96 -15.36 18.59 -8.49
CA ALA A 96 -14.93 19.18 -7.23
C ALA A 96 -13.40 19.34 -7.20
N ILE A 97 -12.67 18.34 -7.71
CA ILE A 97 -11.20 18.41 -7.86
C ILE A 97 -10.82 19.57 -8.79
N LYS A 98 -11.49 19.69 -9.95
CA LYS A 98 -11.23 20.76 -10.93
C LYS A 98 -11.55 22.15 -10.39
N ALA A 99 -12.62 22.28 -9.60
CA ALA A 99 -12.96 23.53 -8.94
C ALA A 99 -11.88 23.98 -7.94
N ILE A 100 -11.32 23.03 -7.18
CA ILE A 100 -10.18 23.30 -6.28
C ILE A 100 -8.97 23.77 -7.09
N ASP A 101 -8.54 23.01 -8.11
CA ASP A 101 -7.42 23.40 -8.98
C ASP A 101 -7.57 24.81 -9.55
N THR A 102 -8.77 25.14 -10.04
CA THR A 102 -9.06 26.47 -10.61
C THR A 102 -8.99 27.57 -9.56
N SER A 103 -9.47 27.31 -8.33
CA SER A 103 -9.40 28.28 -7.23
C SER A 103 -7.97 28.56 -6.76
N MET A 104 -7.07 27.57 -6.83
CA MET A 104 -5.66 27.74 -6.47
C MET A 104 -4.87 28.59 -7.47
N ILE A 105 -5.40 28.76 -8.69
CA ILE A 105 -4.79 29.57 -9.77
C ILE A 105 -5.32 31.03 -9.73
N GLY A 106 -6.32 31.32 -8.88
CA GLY A 106 -7.07 32.58 -8.91
C GLY A 106 -6.78 33.64 -7.83
N GLU A 107 -5.76 33.48 -6.99
CA GLU A 107 -5.42 34.44 -5.90
C GLU A 107 -4.19 35.33 -6.18
N GLU A 108 -3.94 35.69 -7.44
CA GLU A 108 -2.84 36.62 -7.81
C GLU A 108 -3.35 37.85 -8.58
N GLN A 109 -4.42 38.50 -8.08
CA GLN A 109 -4.81 39.87 -8.52
C GLN A 109 -5.14 40.77 -7.34
#